data_AF-A0A848QMG6-F1
#
_entry.id   AF-A0A848QMG6-F1
#
_cell.length_a   1.000
_cell.length_b   1.000
_cell.length_c   1.000
_cell.angle_alpha   90.00
_cell.angle_beta   90.00
_cell.angle_gamma   90.00
#
_symmetry.space_group_name_H-M   'P 1'
#
loop_
_entity.id
_entity.type
_entity.pdbx_description
1 polymer ?
#
loop_
_entity_poly.entity_id
_entity_poly.type
_entity_poly.pdbx_seq_one_letter_code
_entity_poly.pdbx_strand_id
1 'polypeptide(L)'
;MRILKHRRSFRYALALMASASLGCIATTTPVSAQDSAAMFENYANSNYTYCDAKLVGAFYQKGADYGKTVIGAKIANGIEQNLPPILSSSRIAGNRCEWIDIPHSYADAEQLGSYWGIATSSAKAKAASFYTEGKAGVITGILASQGQNTGWGTSEDAAFASYARSGFSYCDAKLIGDLWGWDPYRGKLEIGNKVKAGLIENIPGMLASSRNQGNQCDWSELGYSYNDAEKMGRAWNISTNNAKSVAERLSNEGRTEVIAAALR
;
A
#
# COMPACT_ATOMS: atom_id res chain seq x y z
N MET A 1 -25.41 -11.32 90.66
CA MET A 1 -24.06 -11.55 91.22
C MET A 1 -23.46 -12.77 90.52
N ARG A 2 -22.27 -12.66 89.87
CA ARG A 2 -21.60 -13.66 88.98
C ARG A 2 -22.42 -13.98 87.70
N ILE A 3 -22.06 -13.69 86.43
CA ILE A 3 -20.82 -13.55 85.61
C ILE A 3 -20.24 -14.88 85.07
N LEU A 4 -20.02 -14.90 83.73
CA LEU A 4 -19.21 -15.77 82.83
C LEU A 4 -20.04 -16.71 81.92
N LYS A 5 -20.13 -16.47 80.59
CA LYS A 5 -19.17 -16.73 79.48
C LYS A 5 -19.00 -18.25 79.19
N HIS A 6 -19.00 -18.77 77.94
CA HIS A 6 -18.88 -18.13 76.60
C HIS A 6 -19.36 -19.06 75.45
N ARG A 7 -19.90 -18.47 74.36
CA ARG A 7 -19.84 -18.84 72.90
C ARG A 7 -20.11 -20.31 72.44
N ARG A 8 -21.03 -20.59 71.48
CA ARG A 8 -20.95 -20.39 69.99
C ARG A 8 -19.70 -21.07 69.38
N SER A 9 -19.65 -21.72 68.21
CA SER A 9 -20.58 -22.13 67.12
C SER A 9 -19.75 -22.96 66.09
N PHE A 10 -20.21 -23.64 65.01
CA PHE A 10 -21.50 -23.67 64.29
C PHE A 10 -21.81 -25.09 63.71
N ARG A 11 -21.90 -25.30 62.38
CA ARG A 11 -22.07 -26.59 61.67
C ARG A 11 -21.28 -26.65 60.34
N TYR A 12 -21.09 -27.87 59.83
CA TYR A 12 -20.31 -28.32 58.65
C TYR A 12 -20.66 -27.68 57.29
N ALA A 13 -19.69 -27.69 56.36
CA ALA A 13 -19.89 -27.74 54.91
C ALA A 13 -18.71 -28.46 54.20
N LEU A 14 -19.00 -29.13 53.09
CA LEU A 14 -18.08 -29.96 52.28
C LEU A 14 -17.59 -29.16 51.04
N ALA A 15 -16.35 -29.35 50.58
CA ALA A 15 -15.92 -28.88 49.26
C ALA A 15 -14.78 -29.73 48.66
N LEU A 16 -14.89 -30.06 47.36
CA LEU A 16 -13.86 -30.75 46.58
C LEU A 16 -12.60 -29.89 46.42
N MET A 17 -11.42 -30.51 46.42
CA MET A 17 -10.22 -29.90 45.85
C MET A 17 -10.04 -30.35 44.40
N ALA A 18 -10.15 -29.40 43.47
CA ALA A 18 -9.80 -29.59 42.07
C ALA A 18 -8.34 -29.17 41.84
N SER A 19 -7.47 -30.14 41.52
CA SER A 19 -6.07 -29.89 41.19
C SER A 19 -5.94 -29.33 39.77
N ALA A 20 -6.02 -28.01 39.63
CA ALA A 20 -5.76 -27.35 38.35
C ALA A 20 -4.24 -27.35 38.04
N SER A 21 -3.84 -28.16 37.07
CA SER A 21 -2.48 -28.11 36.52
C SER A 21 -2.26 -26.80 35.75
N LEU A 22 -1.17 -26.10 36.07
CA LEU A 22 -0.71 -24.92 35.33
C LEU A 22 -0.22 -25.33 33.95
N GLY A 23 -1.14 -25.43 32.99
CA GLY A 23 -0.81 -25.39 31.58
C GLY A 23 -0.32 -24.00 31.22
N CYS A 24 0.96 -23.84 30.88
CA CYS A 24 1.47 -22.61 30.28
C CYS A 24 0.79 -22.45 28.90
N ILE A 25 -0.30 -21.68 28.87
CA ILE A 25 -0.86 -21.17 27.63
C ILE A 25 0.23 -20.27 27.03
N ALA A 26 0.88 -20.73 25.97
CA ALA A 26 1.67 -19.87 25.11
C ALA A 26 0.71 -18.89 24.44
N THR A 27 0.48 -17.75 25.09
CA THR A 27 -0.30 -16.66 24.53
C THR A 27 0.46 -16.13 23.33
N THR A 28 0.08 -16.57 22.13
CA THR A 28 0.42 -15.87 20.89
C THR A 28 -0.09 -14.46 21.04
N THR A 29 0.80 -13.53 21.37
CA THR A 29 0.46 -12.12 21.54
C THR A 29 -0.19 -11.63 20.26
N PRO A 30 -1.36 -10.96 20.32
CA PRO A 30 -1.95 -10.39 19.12
C PRO A 30 -0.95 -9.40 18.52
N VAL A 31 -0.64 -9.57 17.22
CA VAL A 31 0.21 -8.65 16.46
C VAL A 31 -0.33 -7.24 16.68
N SER A 32 0.52 -6.38 17.23
CA SER A 32 0.11 -5.05 17.61
C SER A 32 0.15 -4.11 16.41
N ALA A 33 -0.77 -3.16 16.40
CA ALA A 33 -0.64 -1.82 15.84
C ALA A 33 0.77 -1.47 15.28
N GLN A 34 1.73 -1.37 16.20
CA GLN A 34 3.11 -0.93 16.00
C GLN A 34 3.94 -1.85 15.10
N ASP A 35 3.65 -3.14 15.07
CA ASP A 35 4.33 -4.11 14.20
C ASP A 35 4.02 -3.84 12.72
N SER A 36 2.78 -3.42 12.41
CA SER A 36 2.32 -3.16 11.04
C SER A 36 3.10 -2.02 10.38
N ALA A 37 3.45 -0.98 11.14
CA ALA A 37 4.24 0.15 10.65
C ALA A 37 5.64 -0.30 10.20
N ALA A 38 6.32 -1.08 11.05
CA ALA A 38 7.62 -1.66 10.74
C ALA A 38 7.55 -2.61 9.53
N MET A 39 6.44 -3.33 9.34
CA MET A 39 6.24 -4.15 8.14
C MET A 39 6.22 -3.30 6.86
N PHE A 40 5.45 -2.20 6.80
CA PHE A 40 5.45 -1.34 5.60
C PHE A 40 6.84 -0.74 5.33
N GLU A 41 7.56 -0.32 6.36
CA GLU A 41 8.93 0.20 6.26
C GLU A 41 9.91 -0.88 5.74
N ASN A 42 9.81 -2.11 6.26
CA ASN A 42 10.61 -3.24 5.80
C ASN A 42 10.30 -3.63 4.35
N TYR A 43 9.04 -3.52 3.91
CA TYR A 43 8.68 -3.67 2.49
C TYR A 43 9.25 -2.52 1.64
N ALA A 44 9.14 -1.27 2.08
CA ALA A 44 9.59 -0.10 1.33
C ALA A 44 11.12 -0.06 1.14
N ASN A 45 11.88 -0.57 2.11
CA ASN A 45 13.33 -0.74 2.05
C ASN A 45 13.77 -2.08 1.44
N SER A 46 12.84 -2.89 0.93
CA SER A 46 13.15 -4.20 0.31
C SER A 46 13.33 -4.11 -1.20
N ASN A 47 13.80 -5.21 -1.80
CA ASN A 47 13.83 -5.39 -3.25
C ASN A 47 12.49 -5.85 -3.84
N TYR A 48 11.42 -6.00 -3.05
CA TYR A 48 10.09 -6.36 -3.57
C TYR A 48 9.38 -5.16 -4.17
N THR A 49 8.71 -5.40 -5.29
CA THR A 49 8.04 -4.36 -6.06
C THR A 49 6.56 -4.22 -5.66
N TYR A 50 5.91 -3.14 -6.10
CA TYR A 50 4.46 -3.00 -5.97
C TYR A 50 3.70 -4.15 -6.66
N CYS A 51 4.25 -4.66 -7.77
CA CYS A 51 3.75 -5.86 -8.43
C CYS A 51 3.81 -7.10 -7.51
N ASP A 52 4.92 -7.35 -6.81
CA ASP A 52 5.02 -8.46 -5.84
C ASP A 52 3.99 -8.30 -4.71
N ALA A 53 3.80 -7.09 -4.21
CA ALA A 53 2.75 -6.80 -3.23
C ALA A 53 1.33 -7.03 -3.77
N LYS A 54 1.03 -6.63 -5.01
CA LYS A 54 -0.24 -6.94 -5.70
C LYS A 54 -0.46 -8.46 -5.78
N LEU A 55 0.57 -9.22 -6.15
CA LEU A 55 0.52 -10.68 -6.22
C LEU A 55 0.32 -11.34 -4.84
N VAL A 56 1.05 -10.93 -3.81
CA VAL A 56 0.86 -11.47 -2.45
C VAL A 56 -0.53 -11.12 -1.91
N GLY A 57 -1.00 -9.89 -2.08
CA GLY A 57 -2.35 -9.49 -1.70
C GLY A 57 -3.42 -10.35 -2.39
N ALA A 58 -3.33 -10.49 -3.71
CA ALA A 58 -4.29 -11.25 -4.50
C ALA A 58 -4.33 -12.76 -4.16
N PHE A 59 -3.20 -13.35 -3.76
CA PHE A 59 -3.16 -14.74 -3.26
C PHE A 59 -4.06 -14.95 -2.02
N TYR A 60 -4.13 -13.95 -1.14
CA TYR A 60 -5.00 -13.97 0.05
C TYR A 60 -6.40 -13.36 -0.21
N GLN A 61 -6.76 -13.10 -1.47
CA GLN A 61 -8.00 -12.43 -1.88
C GLN A 61 -8.14 -11.04 -1.21
N LYS A 62 -7.04 -10.28 -1.17
CA LYS A 62 -6.93 -8.91 -0.64
C LYS A 62 -6.24 -7.98 -1.64
N GLY A 63 -6.28 -6.67 -1.37
CA GLY A 63 -5.52 -5.67 -2.12
C GLY A 63 -4.02 -5.69 -1.84
N ALA A 64 -3.26 -4.94 -2.64
CA ALA A 64 -1.78 -4.91 -2.60
C ALA A 64 -1.21 -4.56 -1.22
N ASP A 65 -1.89 -3.75 -0.40
CA ASP A 65 -1.42 -3.38 0.94
C ASP A 65 -1.33 -4.56 1.91
N TYR A 66 -2.22 -5.55 1.79
CA TYR A 66 -2.08 -6.80 2.55
C TYR A 66 -0.86 -7.60 2.07
N GLY A 67 -0.50 -7.46 0.79
CA GLY A 67 0.76 -7.98 0.28
C GLY A 67 1.97 -7.27 0.87
N LYS A 68 1.96 -5.93 0.93
CA LYS A 68 3.02 -5.12 1.55
C LYS A 68 3.24 -5.51 3.02
N THR A 69 2.16 -5.67 3.81
CA THR A 69 2.30 -6.12 5.20
C THR A 69 2.82 -7.55 5.32
N VAL A 70 2.35 -8.49 4.49
CA VAL A 70 2.83 -9.88 4.51
C VAL A 70 4.31 -9.98 4.10
N ILE A 71 4.75 -9.18 3.11
CA ILE A 71 6.16 -9.09 2.72
C ILE A 71 6.99 -8.52 3.87
N GLY A 72 6.59 -7.35 4.37
CA GLY A 72 7.23 -6.68 5.50
C GLY A 72 7.34 -7.53 6.76
N ALA A 73 6.30 -8.30 7.08
CA ALA A 73 6.27 -9.22 8.21
C ALA A 73 7.28 -10.35 8.04
N LYS A 74 7.40 -10.90 6.83
CA LYS A 74 8.33 -12.00 6.56
C LYS A 74 9.79 -11.54 6.60
N ILE A 75 10.06 -10.32 6.12
CA ILE A 75 11.38 -9.68 6.26
C ILE A 75 11.68 -9.43 7.76
N ALA A 76 10.76 -8.78 8.49
CA ALA A 76 10.92 -8.46 9.91
C ALA A 76 11.24 -9.70 10.78
N ASN A 77 10.64 -10.84 10.46
CA ASN A 77 10.79 -12.09 11.21
C ASN A 77 11.92 -13.00 10.66
N GLY A 78 12.72 -12.55 9.69
CA GLY A 78 13.80 -13.36 9.10
C GLY A 78 13.31 -14.62 8.36
N ILE A 79 12.07 -14.57 7.84
CA ILE A 79 11.40 -15.68 7.13
C ILE A 79 11.02 -15.30 5.69
N GLU A 80 11.81 -14.43 5.06
CA GLU A 80 11.64 -13.94 3.68
C GLU A 80 11.60 -15.08 2.65
N GLN A 81 12.30 -16.19 2.90
CA GLN A 81 12.25 -17.43 2.11
C GLN A 81 10.84 -18.02 1.94
N ASN A 82 9.87 -17.58 2.73
CA ASN A 82 8.46 -17.96 2.61
C ASN A 82 7.66 -17.07 1.62
N LEU A 83 8.27 -16.09 0.96
CA LEU A 83 7.63 -15.25 -0.08
C LEU A 83 7.64 -15.88 -1.49
N PRO A 84 8.75 -16.45 -2.00
CA PRO A 84 8.76 -17.07 -3.32
C PRO A 84 7.67 -18.14 -3.53
N PRO A 85 7.33 -19.02 -2.55
CA PRO A 85 6.22 -19.95 -2.68
C PRO A 85 4.85 -19.26 -2.81
N ILE A 86 4.61 -18.16 -2.08
CA ILE A 86 3.36 -17.39 -2.15
C ILE A 86 3.21 -16.71 -3.51
N LEU A 87 4.28 -16.06 -3.97
CA LEU A 87 4.32 -15.43 -5.29
C LEU A 87 4.12 -16.47 -6.41
N SER A 88 4.74 -17.64 -6.30
CA SER A 88 4.51 -18.77 -7.22
C SER A 88 3.06 -19.21 -7.25
N SER A 89 2.45 -19.47 -6.08
CA SER A 89 1.04 -19.86 -5.99
C SER A 89 0.09 -18.78 -6.51
N SER A 90 0.40 -17.49 -6.29
CA SER A 90 -0.37 -16.37 -6.85
C SER A 90 -0.34 -16.37 -8.38
N ARG A 91 0.83 -16.61 -8.98
CA ARG A 91 1.01 -16.72 -10.44
C ARG A 91 0.25 -17.92 -11.00
N ILE A 92 0.27 -19.07 -10.30
CA ILE A 92 -0.48 -20.27 -10.68
C ILE A 92 -1.99 -20.01 -10.63
N ALA A 93 -2.48 -19.25 -9.63
CA ALA A 93 -3.87 -18.82 -9.52
C ALA A 93 -4.31 -17.77 -10.57
N GLY A 94 -3.42 -17.39 -11.51
CA GLY A 94 -3.73 -16.48 -12.60
C GLY A 94 -3.53 -15.00 -12.30
N ASN A 95 -3.10 -14.62 -11.09
CA ASN A 95 -2.85 -13.21 -10.75
C ASN A 95 -1.67 -12.65 -11.56
N ARG A 96 -1.84 -11.46 -12.14
CA ARG A 96 -0.85 -10.78 -12.98
C ARG A 96 -0.69 -9.33 -12.55
N CYS A 97 0.46 -8.77 -12.90
CA CYS A 97 0.68 -7.33 -12.91
C CYS A 97 0.44 -6.79 -14.32
N GLU A 98 0.05 -5.53 -14.38
CA GLU A 98 -0.20 -4.75 -15.57
C GLU A 98 0.81 -3.61 -15.66
N TRP A 99 0.82 -2.92 -16.80
CA TRP A 99 1.73 -1.78 -16.99
C TRP A 99 1.57 -0.67 -15.94
N ILE A 100 0.37 -0.47 -15.41
CA ILE A 100 0.12 0.56 -14.39
C ILE A 100 0.72 0.22 -13.02
N ASP A 101 1.01 -1.06 -12.76
CA ASP A 101 1.58 -1.56 -11.49
C ASP A 101 3.12 -1.49 -11.43
N ILE A 102 3.78 -1.17 -12.54
CA ILE A 102 5.24 -1.21 -12.65
C ILE A 102 5.82 0.22 -12.80
N PRO A 103 7.03 0.50 -12.29
CA PRO A 103 7.55 1.86 -12.13
C PRO A 103 8.20 2.41 -13.41
N HIS A 104 7.48 2.40 -14.55
CA HIS A 104 8.02 2.72 -15.87
C HIS A 104 7.20 3.76 -16.66
N SER A 105 7.88 4.56 -17.51
CA SER A 105 7.27 5.61 -18.36
C SER A 105 6.83 5.09 -19.74
N TYR A 106 6.01 5.85 -20.46
CA TYR A 106 5.65 5.49 -21.84
C TYR A 106 6.89 5.32 -22.73
N ALA A 107 7.92 6.16 -22.58
CA ALA A 107 9.16 6.01 -23.36
C ALA A 107 9.98 4.76 -22.94
N ASP A 108 9.95 4.33 -21.67
CA ASP A 108 10.49 3.01 -21.31
C ASP A 108 9.79 1.91 -22.13
N ALA A 109 8.47 2.00 -22.31
CA ALA A 109 7.73 1.05 -23.16
C ALA A 109 8.07 1.15 -24.65
N GLU A 110 8.35 2.35 -25.17
CA GLU A 110 8.79 2.53 -26.56
C GLU A 110 10.21 1.98 -26.76
N GLN A 111 11.11 2.23 -25.81
CA GLN A 111 12.48 1.70 -25.82
C GLN A 111 12.48 0.17 -25.73
N LEU A 112 11.64 -0.41 -24.86
CA LEU A 112 11.42 -1.85 -24.78
C LEU A 112 10.76 -2.42 -26.05
N GLY A 113 9.85 -1.67 -26.67
CA GLY A 113 9.23 -2.03 -27.95
C GLY A 113 10.25 -2.06 -29.08
N SER A 114 11.08 -1.03 -29.19
CA SER A 114 12.20 -0.95 -30.13
C SER A 114 13.19 -2.10 -29.91
N TYR A 115 13.65 -2.29 -28.67
CA TYR A 115 14.59 -3.36 -28.28
C TYR A 115 14.08 -4.78 -28.60
N TRP A 116 12.76 -5.01 -28.46
CA TRP A 116 12.14 -6.30 -28.77
C TRP A 116 11.58 -6.43 -30.19
N GLY A 117 11.58 -5.37 -31.00
CA GLY A 117 10.95 -5.35 -32.33
C GLY A 117 9.42 -5.52 -32.30
N ILE A 118 8.74 -4.99 -31.27
CA ILE A 118 7.28 -5.12 -31.09
C ILE A 118 6.61 -3.78 -30.81
N ALA A 119 5.29 -3.70 -31.03
CA ALA A 119 4.50 -2.52 -30.72
C ALA A 119 4.57 -2.16 -29.22
N THR A 120 4.54 -0.85 -28.91
CA THR A 120 4.62 -0.32 -27.54
C THR A 120 3.59 -0.95 -26.59
N SER A 121 2.37 -1.21 -27.04
CA SER A 121 1.33 -1.90 -26.24
C SER A 121 1.73 -3.34 -25.89
N SER A 122 2.32 -4.08 -26.82
CA SER A 122 2.87 -5.42 -26.58
C SER A 122 4.11 -5.37 -25.67
N ALA A 123 4.94 -4.34 -25.79
CA ALA A 123 6.07 -4.10 -24.89
C ALA A 123 5.60 -3.84 -23.46
N LYS A 124 4.54 -3.06 -23.27
CA LYS A 124 3.92 -2.82 -21.96
C LYS A 124 3.46 -4.13 -21.30
N ALA A 125 2.71 -4.95 -22.02
CA ALA A 125 2.23 -6.24 -21.52
C ALA A 125 3.40 -7.20 -21.21
N LYS A 126 4.42 -7.25 -22.06
CA LYS A 126 5.63 -8.07 -21.86
C LYS A 126 6.44 -7.60 -20.65
N ALA A 127 6.66 -6.30 -20.48
CA ALA A 127 7.34 -5.75 -19.30
C ALA A 127 6.59 -6.10 -18.00
N ALA A 128 5.27 -5.98 -18.00
CA ALA A 128 4.44 -6.37 -16.87
C ALA A 128 4.48 -7.88 -16.59
N SER A 129 4.69 -8.73 -17.60
CA SER A 129 4.92 -10.17 -17.40
C SER A 129 6.30 -10.47 -16.77
N PHE A 130 7.36 -9.76 -17.17
CA PHE A 130 8.66 -9.86 -16.50
C PHE A 130 8.58 -9.46 -15.02
N TYR A 131 7.88 -8.37 -14.69
CA TYR A 131 7.61 -8.00 -13.29
C TYR A 131 6.78 -9.07 -12.57
N THR A 132 5.70 -9.55 -13.20
CA THR A 132 4.88 -10.64 -12.66
C THR A 132 5.75 -11.84 -12.28
N GLU A 133 6.71 -12.23 -13.12
CA GLU A 133 7.60 -13.37 -12.93
C GLU A 133 8.73 -13.13 -11.91
N GLY A 134 8.81 -11.94 -11.28
CA GLY A 134 9.91 -11.57 -10.38
C GLY A 134 11.23 -11.25 -11.11
N LYS A 135 11.15 -10.97 -12.42
CA LYS A 135 12.27 -10.68 -13.32
C LYS A 135 12.39 -9.17 -13.63
N ALA A 136 11.96 -8.31 -12.71
CA ALA A 136 12.02 -6.85 -12.85
C ALA A 136 13.43 -6.35 -13.26
N GLY A 137 14.49 -6.98 -12.72
CA GLY A 137 15.89 -6.71 -13.06
C GLY A 137 16.26 -6.89 -14.54
N VAL A 138 15.49 -7.68 -15.31
CA VAL A 138 15.68 -7.80 -16.76
C VAL A 138 15.22 -6.52 -17.46
N ILE A 139 14.12 -5.92 -17.02
CA ILE A 139 13.58 -4.69 -17.60
C ILE A 139 14.50 -3.51 -17.28
N THR A 140 14.90 -3.35 -16.02
CA THR A 140 15.85 -2.29 -15.63
C THR A 140 17.21 -2.48 -16.29
N GLY A 141 17.68 -3.73 -16.46
CA GLY A 141 18.90 -4.05 -17.18
C GLY A 141 18.84 -3.69 -18.68
N ILE A 142 17.72 -3.97 -19.36
CA ILE A 142 17.51 -3.56 -20.76
C ILE A 142 17.55 -2.03 -20.86
N LEU A 143 16.72 -1.32 -20.10
CA LEU A 143 16.63 0.15 -20.13
C LEU A 143 17.99 0.80 -19.82
N ALA A 144 18.72 0.32 -18.81
CA ALA A 144 20.06 0.80 -18.47
C ALA A 144 21.09 0.53 -19.59
N SER A 145 21.03 -0.65 -20.24
CA SER A 145 21.92 -1.00 -21.36
C SER A 145 21.67 -0.15 -22.62
N GLN A 146 20.45 0.35 -22.79
CA GLN A 146 20.05 1.25 -23.87
C GLN A 146 20.33 2.74 -23.55
N GLY A 147 20.81 3.05 -22.34
CA GLY A 147 21.15 4.39 -21.84
C GLY A 147 22.34 5.09 -22.52
N GLN A 148 22.63 4.75 -23.78
CA GLN A 148 23.61 5.43 -24.63
C GLN A 148 23.03 5.97 -25.94
N ASN A 149 21.80 5.62 -26.34
CA ASN A 149 21.24 6.20 -27.56
C ASN A 149 19.71 6.22 -27.65
N THR A 150 19.07 7.21 -27.01
CA THR A 150 17.91 7.91 -27.57
C THR A 150 17.73 9.25 -26.86
N GLY A 151 18.07 10.35 -27.54
CA GLY A 151 17.74 11.72 -27.12
C GLY A 151 16.25 12.05 -27.28
N TRP A 152 15.38 11.18 -26.77
CA TRP A 152 13.92 11.28 -26.84
C TRP A 152 13.34 11.35 -25.42
N GLY A 153 13.77 12.36 -24.66
CA GLY A 153 13.00 12.82 -23.50
C GLY A 153 11.74 13.49 -24.03
N THR A 154 10.65 12.74 -24.13
CA THR A 154 9.39 13.27 -24.65
C THR A 154 8.82 14.33 -23.69
N SER A 155 7.84 15.11 -24.16
CA SER A 155 7.09 15.99 -23.26
C SER A 155 6.45 15.20 -22.11
N GLU A 156 6.06 13.94 -22.36
CA GLU A 156 5.53 12.99 -21.38
C GLU A 156 6.58 12.55 -20.36
N ASP A 157 7.82 12.22 -20.74
CA ASP A 157 8.85 11.80 -19.76
C ASP A 157 9.22 12.91 -18.81
N ALA A 158 9.41 14.13 -19.35
CA ALA A 158 9.62 15.30 -18.52
C ALA A 158 8.42 15.53 -17.58
N ALA A 159 7.19 15.29 -18.05
CA ALA A 159 5.98 15.41 -17.23
C ALA A 159 5.93 14.34 -16.13
N PHE A 160 6.05 13.06 -16.48
CA PHE A 160 6.06 11.94 -15.55
C PHE A 160 7.17 12.09 -14.50
N ALA A 161 8.39 12.44 -14.91
CA ALA A 161 9.48 12.72 -13.99
C ALA A 161 9.16 13.91 -13.06
N SER A 162 8.37 14.88 -13.50
CA SER A 162 7.95 16.02 -12.67
C SER A 162 6.83 15.64 -11.71
N TYR A 163 5.87 14.80 -12.14
CA TYR A 163 4.89 14.16 -11.26
C TYR A 163 5.58 13.32 -10.17
N ALA A 164 6.54 12.46 -10.53
CA ALA A 164 7.26 11.62 -9.58
C ALA A 164 8.04 12.41 -8.51
N ARG A 165 8.34 13.69 -8.77
CA ARG A 165 8.99 14.64 -7.84
C ARG A 165 8.03 15.65 -7.21
N SER A 166 6.74 15.63 -7.56
CA SER A 166 5.77 16.68 -7.20
C SER A 166 5.13 16.54 -5.82
N GLY A 167 5.24 15.37 -5.20
CA GLY A 167 4.52 15.04 -3.96
C GLY A 167 3.06 14.63 -4.16
N PHE A 168 2.50 14.73 -5.38
CA PHE A 168 1.17 14.19 -5.67
C PHE A 168 1.17 12.66 -5.69
N SER A 169 0.10 12.08 -5.17
CA SER A 169 -0.11 10.65 -4.99
C SER A 169 -0.64 9.96 -6.25
N TYR A 170 -0.69 8.63 -6.21
CA TYR A 170 -1.43 7.85 -7.22
C TYR A 170 -2.92 8.22 -7.23
N CYS A 171 -3.54 8.43 -6.06
CA CYS A 171 -4.91 8.92 -5.94
C CYS A 171 -5.13 10.25 -6.69
N ASP A 172 -4.24 11.24 -6.53
CA ASP A 172 -4.38 12.52 -7.22
C ASP A 172 -4.33 12.36 -8.74
N ALA A 173 -3.44 11.50 -9.23
CA ALA A 173 -3.37 11.14 -10.64
C ALA A 173 -4.63 10.39 -11.12
N LYS A 174 -5.15 9.44 -10.33
CA LYS A 174 -6.40 8.75 -10.64
C LYS A 174 -7.57 9.72 -10.71
N LEU A 175 -7.77 10.58 -9.71
CA LEU A 175 -8.83 11.59 -9.72
C LEU A 175 -8.73 12.52 -10.94
N ILE A 176 -7.54 12.94 -11.36
CA ILE A 176 -7.38 13.74 -12.58
C ILE A 176 -7.62 12.91 -13.85
N GLY A 177 -7.29 11.61 -13.86
CA GLY A 177 -7.69 10.70 -14.94
C GLY A 177 -9.21 10.59 -15.06
N ASP A 178 -9.88 10.21 -13.97
CA ASP A 178 -11.31 9.99 -13.89
C ASP A 178 -12.13 11.25 -14.28
N LEU A 179 -11.65 12.46 -13.91
CA LEU A 179 -12.25 13.75 -14.30
C LEU A 179 -12.43 13.93 -15.82
N TRP A 180 -11.55 13.33 -16.62
CA TRP A 180 -11.53 13.45 -18.07
C TRP A 180 -11.80 12.11 -18.79
N GLY A 181 -12.16 11.06 -18.06
CA GLY A 181 -12.34 9.71 -18.60
C GLY A 181 -11.04 9.08 -19.12
N TRP A 182 -9.90 9.42 -18.52
CA TRP A 182 -8.59 8.89 -18.86
C TRP A 182 -8.09 7.87 -17.84
N ASP A 183 -7.13 7.03 -18.24
CA ASP A 183 -6.42 6.17 -17.31
C ASP A 183 -5.57 6.99 -16.30
N PRO A 184 -5.23 6.41 -15.12
CA PRO A 184 -4.41 7.09 -14.13
C PRO A 184 -3.00 7.49 -14.61
N TYR A 185 -2.43 6.84 -15.64
CA TYR A 185 -1.13 7.22 -16.18
C TYR A 185 -1.22 8.57 -16.91
N ARG A 186 -2.28 8.83 -17.70
CA ARG A 186 -2.54 10.17 -18.26
C ARG A 186 -2.75 11.23 -17.17
N GLY A 187 -3.38 10.87 -16.05
CA GLY A 187 -3.48 11.77 -14.89
C GLY A 187 -2.12 12.16 -14.29
N LYS A 188 -1.17 11.22 -14.21
CA LYS A 188 0.23 11.50 -13.82
C LYS A 188 0.88 12.50 -14.78
N LEU A 189 0.68 12.34 -16.09
CA LEU A 189 1.22 13.26 -17.10
C LEU A 189 0.62 14.67 -16.99
N GLU A 190 -0.67 14.78 -16.73
CA GLU A 190 -1.34 16.08 -16.61
C GLU A 190 -0.84 16.85 -15.37
N ILE A 191 -0.75 16.19 -14.21
CA ILE A 191 -0.08 16.75 -13.02
C ILE A 191 1.35 17.18 -13.36
N GLY A 192 2.10 16.30 -14.01
CA GLY A 192 3.49 16.56 -14.42
C GLY A 192 3.64 17.79 -15.30
N ASN A 193 2.73 17.99 -16.26
CA ASN A 193 2.70 19.15 -17.14
C ASN A 193 2.31 20.44 -16.41
N LYS A 194 1.34 20.38 -15.48
CA LYS A 194 1.00 21.52 -14.61
C LYS A 194 2.19 21.95 -13.75
N VAL A 195 2.90 21.00 -13.13
CA VAL A 195 4.10 21.26 -12.33
C VAL A 195 5.21 21.91 -13.18
N LYS A 196 5.50 21.39 -14.39
CA LYS A 196 6.48 21.98 -15.32
C LYS A 196 6.13 23.42 -15.73
N ALA A 197 4.85 23.70 -15.92
CA ALA A 197 4.36 25.00 -16.35
C ALA A 197 4.26 26.04 -15.21
N GLY A 198 4.60 25.68 -13.97
CA GLY A 198 4.38 26.53 -12.79
C GLY A 198 2.91 26.64 -12.39
N LEU A 199 2.03 25.79 -12.94
CA LEU A 199 0.58 25.81 -12.76
C LEU A 199 0.12 24.84 -11.66
N ILE A 200 0.94 24.60 -10.63
CA ILE A 200 0.63 23.67 -9.55
C ILE A 200 -0.63 24.08 -8.77
N GLU A 201 -0.91 25.38 -8.67
CA GLU A 201 -2.09 25.97 -8.04
C GLU A 201 -3.41 25.57 -8.72
N ASN A 202 -3.37 25.12 -9.99
CA ASN A 202 -4.57 24.67 -10.70
C ASN A 202 -4.99 23.25 -10.29
N ILE A 203 -4.08 22.43 -9.75
CA ILE A 203 -4.33 21.02 -9.43
C ILE A 203 -5.39 20.85 -8.32
N PRO A 204 -5.36 21.58 -7.19
CA PRO A 204 -6.42 21.52 -6.18
C PRO A 204 -7.83 21.74 -6.75
N GLY A 205 -7.99 22.68 -7.69
CA GLY A 205 -9.26 22.91 -8.38
C GLY A 205 -9.72 21.72 -9.21
N MET A 206 -8.81 21.10 -9.98
CA MET A 206 -9.09 19.90 -10.77
C MET A 206 -9.48 18.71 -9.87
N LEU A 207 -8.77 18.49 -8.76
CA LEU A 207 -9.09 17.43 -7.81
C LEU A 207 -10.45 17.66 -7.14
N ALA A 208 -10.81 18.91 -6.82
CA ALA A 208 -12.15 19.25 -6.33
C ALA A 208 -13.24 19.01 -7.39
N SER A 209 -13.01 19.38 -8.65
CA SER A 209 -13.92 19.06 -9.76
C SER A 209 -14.16 17.56 -9.92
N SER A 210 -13.12 16.74 -9.78
CA SER A 210 -13.24 15.28 -9.88
C SER A 210 -14.10 14.70 -8.77
N ARG A 211 -13.85 15.10 -7.51
CA ARG A 211 -14.64 14.70 -6.34
C ARG A 211 -16.11 15.10 -6.48
N ASN A 212 -16.38 16.30 -7.02
CA ASN A 212 -17.74 16.78 -7.29
C ASN A 212 -18.49 15.96 -8.36
N GLN A 213 -17.79 15.21 -9.22
CA GLN A 213 -18.39 14.25 -10.16
C GLN A 213 -18.64 12.87 -9.52
N GLY A 214 -18.27 12.67 -8.25
CA GLY A 214 -18.38 11.40 -7.54
C GLY A 214 -17.17 10.48 -7.71
N ASN A 215 -16.10 10.95 -8.36
CA ASN A 215 -14.84 10.19 -8.46
C ASN A 215 -14.17 10.15 -7.08
N GLN A 216 -13.70 8.97 -6.70
CA GLN A 216 -13.18 8.70 -5.37
C GLN A 216 -11.92 7.85 -5.45
N CYS A 217 -11.07 7.98 -4.44
CA CYS A 217 -10.01 7.04 -4.15
C CYS A 217 -10.41 6.13 -3.00
N ASP A 218 -10.08 4.85 -3.12
CA ASP A 218 -10.09 3.94 -1.97
C ASP A 218 -8.86 4.20 -1.10
N TRP A 219 -8.91 3.81 0.18
CA TRP A 219 -7.79 3.90 1.12
C TRP A 219 -6.43 3.45 0.53
N SER A 220 -6.41 2.33 -0.22
CA SER A 220 -5.19 1.78 -0.81
C SER A 220 -4.56 2.62 -1.92
N GLU A 221 -5.30 3.60 -2.46
CA GLU A 221 -4.86 4.49 -3.53
C GLU A 221 -4.27 5.81 -2.98
N LEU A 222 -4.58 6.15 -1.73
CA LEU A 222 -4.15 7.39 -1.06
C LEU A 222 -2.63 7.47 -0.79
N GLY A 223 -1.93 6.34 -0.83
CA GLY A 223 -0.50 6.26 -0.51
C GLY A 223 -0.17 6.27 0.99
N TYR A 224 -1.17 6.43 1.87
CA TYR A 224 -0.97 6.35 3.32
C TYR A 224 -0.73 4.91 3.80
N SER A 225 0.23 4.74 4.71
CA SER A 225 0.52 3.46 5.33
C SER A 225 -0.48 3.12 6.45
N TYR A 226 -0.49 1.88 6.92
CA TYR A 226 -1.26 1.54 8.13
C TYR A 226 -0.83 2.36 9.35
N ASN A 227 0.47 2.69 9.49
CA ASN A 227 0.98 3.56 10.55
C ASN A 227 0.31 4.93 10.53
N ASP A 228 0.08 5.46 9.33
CA ASP A 228 -0.60 6.74 9.15
C ASP A 228 -2.06 6.64 9.59
N ALA A 229 -2.77 5.56 9.23
CA ALA A 229 -4.11 5.30 9.76
C ALA A 229 -4.13 5.17 11.29
N GLU A 230 -3.06 4.69 11.92
CA GLU A 230 -2.97 4.61 13.38
C GLU A 230 -2.71 5.96 14.04
N LYS A 231 -1.80 6.77 13.48
CA LYS A 231 -1.57 8.15 13.92
C LYS A 231 -2.88 8.94 13.82
N MET A 232 -3.56 8.83 12.67
CA MET A 232 -4.91 9.35 12.45
C MET A 232 -5.91 8.82 13.50
N GLY A 233 -5.96 7.52 13.75
CA GLY A 233 -6.84 6.91 14.75
C GLY A 233 -6.58 7.43 16.17
N ARG A 234 -5.31 7.58 16.57
CA ARG A 234 -4.91 8.17 17.86
C ARG A 234 -5.29 9.65 17.93
N ALA A 235 -5.00 10.44 16.89
CA ALA A 235 -5.30 11.87 16.83
C ALA A 235 -6.81 12.17 16.81
N TRP A 236 -7.62 11.30 16.20
CA TRP A 236 -9.07 11.44 16.10
C TRP A 236 -9.85 10.62 17.14
N ASN A 237 -9.15 9.89 18.02
CA ASN A 237 -9.72 9.00 19.04
C ASN A 237 -10.71 7.96 18.49
N ILE A 238 -10.33 7.28 17.40
CA ILE A 238 -11.12 6.22 16.74
C ILE A 238 -10.25 5.00 16.38
N SER A 239 -10.90 3.87 16.08
CA SER A 239 -10.18 2.65 15.64
C SER A 239 -9.42 2.88 14.33
N THR A 240 -8.32 2.16 14.11
CA THR A 240 -7.53 2.27 12.86
C THR A 240 -8.37 1.99 11.61
N ASN A 241 -9.33 1.06 11.66
CA ASN A 241 -10.23 0.81 10.53
C ASN A 241 -11.17 2.00 10.27
N ASN A 242 -11.73 2.61 11.32
CA ASN A 242 -12.54 3.82 11.16
C ASN A 242 -11.68 4.99 10.69
N ALA A 243 -10.41 5.09 11.14
CA ALA A 243 -9.46 6.10 10.68
C ALA A 243 -9.18 5.98 9.18
N LYS A 244 -9.07 4.77 8.62
CA LYS A 244 -8.99 4.58 7.17
C LYS A 244 -10.22 5.11 6.45
N SER A 245 -11.42 4.73 6.86
CA SER A 245 -12.67 5.23 6.25
C SER A 245 -12.85 6.73 6.43
N VAL A 246 -12.39 7.31 7.54
CA VAL A 246 -12.39 8.76 7.76
C VAL A 246 -11.35 9.45 6.88
N ALA A 247 -10.16 8.88 6.69
CA ALA A 247 -9.12 9.43 5.82
C ALA A 247 -9.49 9.31 4.33
N GLU A 248 -10.11 8.22 3.93
CA GLU A 248 -10.71 8.02 2.61
C GLU A 248 -11.79 9.07 2.35
N ARG A 249 -12.75 9.21 3.27
CA ARG A 249 -13.76 10.27 3.21
C ARG A 249 -13.14 11.67 3.20
N LEU A 250 -12.16 11.96 4.05
CA LEU A 250 -11.49 13.28 4.09
C LEU A 250 -10.72 13.55 2.80
N SER A 251 -10.01 12.57 2.24
CA SER A 251 -9.31 12.71 0.96
C SER A 251 -10.30 12.91 -0.19
N ASN A 252 -11.44 12.22 -0.16
CA ASN A 252 -12.52 12.37 -1.14
C ASN A 252 -13.35 13.67 -0.91
N GLU A 253 -13.31 14.25 0.29
CA GLU A 253 -13.77 15.62 0.60
C GLU A 253 -12.69 16.69 0.24
N GLY A 254 -11.48 16.28 -0.15
CA GLY A 254 -10.35 17.18 -0.42
C GLY A 254 -9.66 17.76 0.83
N ARG A 255 -10.02 17.27 2.02
CA ARG A 255 -9.60 17.74 3.34
C ARG A 255 -8.31 17.09 3.82
N THR A 256 -7.31 17.04 2.95
CA THR A 256 -6.01 16.39 3.21
C THR A 256 -5.19 17.14 4.27
N GLU A 257 -5.52 18.40 4.59
CA GLU A 257 -4.95 19.14 5.71
C GLU A 257 -5.32 18.55 7.08
N VAL A 258 -6.53 17.98 7.23
CA VAL A 258 -6.95 17.27 8.46
C VAL A 258 -6.14 15.99 8.63
N ILE A 259 -5.89 15.28 7.52
CA ILE A 259 -5.03 14.10 7.49
C ILE A 259 -3.60 14.50 7.86
N ALA A 260 -3.02 15.51 7.17
CA ALA A 260 -1.66 15.98 7.42
C ALA A 260 -1.47 16.49 8.87
N ALA A 261 -2.47 17.14 9.46
CA ALA A 261 -2.43 17.55 10.86
C ALA A 261 -2.40 16.38 11.84
N ALA A 262 -3.04 15.25 11.49
CA ALA A 262 -3.10 14.03 12.28
C ALA A 262 -1.87 13.11 12.11
N LEU A 263 -0.95 13.44 11.19
CA LEU A 263 0.28 12.69 10.92
C LEU A 263 1.55 13.36 11.47
N ARG A 264 1.42 14.57 12.01
CA ARG A 264 2.48 15.35 12.71
C ARG A 264 2.67 14.85 14.13
#